data_AF-A0A1M7K685-F1
#
_entry.id   AF-A0A1M7K685-F1
#
_cell.length_a   1.000
_cell.length_b   1.000
_cell.length_c   1.000
_cell.angle_alpha   90.00
_cell.angle_beta   90.00
_cell.angle_gamma   90.00
#
_symmetry.space_group_name_H-M   'P 1'
#
loop_
_entity.id
_entity.type
_entity.pdbx_description
1 polymer ?
#
loop_
_entity_poly.entity_id
_entity_poly.type
_entity_poly.pdbx_seq_one_letter_code
_entity_poly.pdbx_strand_id
1 'polypeptide(L)'
;MKKRIISILSAAAMICGITTALPVSAEDPVIVEKAAKSFSYKSMTFDEAIKDISGNYIWLSGSKEKLTPDWKYNRTLLTLDENSQPHIINATYVATAIKMEAGKVLPYDDIKAAVEAKRLIMPIIRKNGSEYEIISAESREAYDYTLELIKACPEVTAINMHYKLYEDTANYVSMGGVYYSGDMTVNEFTEKFPDFTAEKSDVEGKLFFTYNGRNDLYRRKDNTLYETMKSIQDNGDKLEFMWGMTELALLNPEMYYCNEPVIIDGTMGDANIDGYVDLSDSIMIMQSLANPDKYGINADGGITAQGKVNGDTDGNGLTNNDAREIQMSLLGLGSVPIPQKDDDIQLVNYDYVDFTDEDNNFILNFNDMEYYNSGATVGLDAIGDEIGEYEVLDREKNSGGTANVFAMADVSSEFAVAVKYSGSNNYHVYRNMWYQPKTVGQLIDDFNLEKYLNIYNVVYKGYKPERRSEKYLADKEYIWNTLFGNRDLETWGGNDDAPYSIPQIDRKDRYCKLEVICSLPVFGRNSFALEVHMNGVVSTNMVECGTHFYIGEEKALELIEKYSPKS
;
A
#
# COMPACT_ATOMS: atom_id res chain seq x y z
N MET A 1 -12.03 -24.58 51.29
CA MET A 1 -11.75 -25.61 50.26
C MET A 1 -12.20 -25.07 48.91
N LYS A 2 -11.26 -24.95 47.95
CA LYS A 2 -11.35 -25.02 46.46
C LYS A 2 -12.49 -24.25 45.76
N LYS A 3 -12.33 -23.48 44.68
CA LYS A 3 -11.23 -22.98 43.81
C LYS A 3 -11.92 -21.97 42.86
N ARG A 4 -11.16 -20.98 42.37
CA ARG A 4 -11.46 -20.03 41.29
C ARG A 4 -12.14 -20.69 40.06
N ILE A 5 -13.08 -19.97 39.43
CA ILE A 5 -13.11 -19.76 37.97
C ILE A 5 -13.54 -18.30 37.71
N ILE A 6 -12.57 -17.51 37.29
CA ILE A 6 -12.76 -16.34 36.43
C ILE A 6 -12.95 -16.92 35.02
N SER A 7 -14.03 -16.57 34.33
CA SER A 7 -14.13 -16.65 32.87
C SER A 7 -14.16 -15.20 32.38
N ILE A 8 -13.23 -14.59 31.62
CA ILE A 8 -12.32 -15.04 30.55
C ILE A 8 -12.95 -16.08 29.63
N LEU A 9 -13.58 -15.57 28.57
CA LEU A 9 -13.90 -16.15 27.26
C LEU A 9 -15.02 -15.26 26.71
N SER A 10 -14.94 -14.53 25.62
CA SER A 10 -13.91 -14.37 24.59
C SER A 10 -14.47 -13.22 23.74
N ALA A 11 -13.95 -12.01 23.89
CA ALA A 11 -14.04 -11.03 22.81
C ALA A 11 -13.14 -11.61 21.70
N ALA A 12 -13.70 -12.55 20.92
CA ALA A 12 -13.08 -13.00 19.72
C ALA A 12 -12.91 -11.75 18.87
N ALA A 13 -11.66 -11.35 18.72
CA ALA A 13 -11.20 -10.55 17.62
C ALA A 13 -11.75 -11.18 16.33
N MET A 14 -12.91 -10.70 15.86
CA MET A 14 -13.12 -10.55 14.44
C MET A 14 -12.68 -9.14 14.10
N ILE A 15 -11.36 -8.98 14.01
CA ILE A 15 -10.79 -8.03 13.06
C ILE A 15 -11.14 -8.60 11.68
N CYS A 16 -12.35 -8.33 11.21
CA CYS A 16 -12.57 -8.31 9.76
C CYS A 16 -11.87 -7.04 9.29
N GLY A 17 -10.60 -7.18 8.93
CA GLY A 17 -9.83 -6.15 8.27
C GLY A 17 -10.46 -5.84 6.92
N ILE A 18 -11.39 -4.90 6.90
CA ILE A 18 -11.76 -4.10 5.73
C ILE A 18 -12.01 -2.69 6.28
N THR A 19 -10.94 -1.96 6.55
CA THR A 19 -11.01 -0.49 6.63
C THR A 19 -10.84 0.02 5.19
N THR A 20 -11.94 0.29 4.50
CA THR A 20 -11.91 1.19 3.35
C THR A 20 -11.89 2.61 3.90
N ALA A 21 -10.74 3.27 3.84
CA ALA A 21 -10.68 4.71 4.07
C ALA A 21 -11.33 5.41 2.87
N LEU A 22 -12.38 6.20 3.11
CA LEU A 22 -12.77 7.32 2.25
C LEU A 22 -12.39 8.59 3.01
N PRO A 23 -11.56 9.49 2.46
CA PRO A 23 -11.20 10.74 3.13
C PRO A 23 -12.40 11.71 3.12
N VAL A 24 -12.76 12.23 4.30
CA VAL A 24 -13.62 13.40 4.44
C VAL A 24 -12.72 14.62 4.56
N SER A 25 -13.00 15.62 3.72
CA SER A 25 -12.30 16.89 3.52
C SER A 25 -11.83 17.59 4.81
N ALA A 26 -10.54 17.91 4.89
CA ALA A 26 -9.99 18.86 5.86
C ALA A 26 -9.78 20.22 5.17
N GLU A 27 -10.75 21.12 5.33
CA GLU A 27 -10.70 22.50 4.83
C GLU A 27 -9.88 23.39 5.78
N ASP A 28 -8.54 23.38 5.71
CA ASP A 28 -7.71 24.57 6.05
C ASP A 28 -6.31 24.49 5.38
N PRO A 29 -6.14 25.09 4.19
CA PRO A 29 -4.93 24.96 3.35
C PRO A 29 -3.64 25.50 4.01
N VAL A 30 -3.75 26.46 4.93
CA VAL A 30 -2.58 27.19 5.45
C VAL A 30 -1.77 26.36 6.47
N ILE A 31 -2.40 25.34 7.07
CA ILE A 31 -1.73 24.46 8.06
C ILE A 31 -1.04 23.28 7.35
N VAL A 32 -1.59 22.80 6.23
CA VAL A 32 -1.05 21.66 5.45
C VAL A 32 0.15 22.07 4.60
N GLU A 33 0.10 23.24 3.95
CA GLU A 33 1.16 23.74 3.07
C GLU A 33 2.49 24.01 3.81
N LYS A 34 2.43 24.21 5.13
CA LYS A 34 3.60 24.41 5.99
C LYS A 34 4.22 23.10 6.48
N ALA A 35 3.49 21.99 6.41
CA ALA A 35 3.96 20.66 6.79
C ALA A 35 4.48 19.84 5.59
N ALA A 36 3.94 20.08 4.39
CA ALA A 36 4.31 19.35 3.16
C ALA A 36 5.68 19.77 2.59
N LYS A 37 6.07 21.05 2.70
CA LYS A 37 7.34 21.60 2.15
C LYS A 37 8.62 21.12 2.85
N SER A 38 8.54 20.17 3.76
CA SER A 38 9.69 19.58 4.43
C SER A 38 9.38 18.18 4.97
N PHE A 39 9.31 17.15 4.12
CA PHE A 39 9.56 15.81 4.63
C PHE A 39 11.06 15.60 4.81
N SER A 40 11.66 16.36 5.73
CA SER A 40 12.75 15.76 6.51
C SER A 40 12.09 14.58 7.21
N TYR A 41 12.35 13.35 6.74
CA TYR A 41 12.19 12.21 7.63
C TYR A 41 12.86 12.64 8.92
N LYS A 42 12.11 12.77 10.01
CA LYS A 42 12.78 12.91 11.30
C LYS A 42 13.72 11.71 11.33
N SER A 43 14.98 11.91 11.71
CA SER A 43 15.98 10.84 11.85
C SER A 43 15.60 9.84 12.97
N MET A 44 14.32 9.59 13.16
CA MET A 44 13.71 8.73 14.15
C MET A 44 13.49 7.36 13.53
N THR A 45 13.92 6.37 14.29
CA THR A 45 13.59 4.96 14.08
C THR A 45 12.09 4.70 14.25
N PHE A 46 11.62 3.55 13.77
CA PHE A 46 10.23 3.14 14.02
C PHE A 46 9.90 3.12 15.52
N ASP A 47 10.82 2.59 16.33
CA ASP A 47 10.62 2.46 17.78
C ASP A 47 10.60 3.83 18.50
N GLU A 48 11.39 4.80 18.03
CA GLU A 48 11.35 6.19 18.53
C GLU A 48 10.04 6.87 18.19
N ALA A 49 9.51 6.67 16.98
CA ALA A 49 8.21 7.23 16.60
C ALA A 49 7.07 6.64 17.45
N ILE A 50 7.07 5.33 17.71
CA ILE A 50 6.07 4.72 18.62
C ILE A 50 6.23 5.25 20.05
N LYS A 51 7.46 5.46 20.52
CA LYS A 51 7.72 6.00 21.86
C LYS A 51 7.28 7.46 21.99
N ASP A 52 7.46 8.27 20.95
CA ASP A 52 7.00 9.67 20.95
C ASP A 52 5.47 9.74 20.98
N ILE A 53 4.79 8.81 20.29
CA ILE A 53 3.33 8.70 20.32
C ILE A 53 2.80 8.19 21.67
N SER A 54 3.39 7.10 22.20
CA SER A 54 2.81 6.34 23.31
C SER A 54 3.53 6.48 24.66
N GLY A 55 4.56 7.31 24.78
CA GLY A 55 5.35 7.42 26.01
C GLY A 55 6.06 6.11 26.38
N ASN A 56 6.04 5.68 27.66
CA ASN A 56 6.35 4.28 27.96
C ASN A 56 5.10 3.44 27.77
N TYR A 57 5.22 2.39 26.96
CA TYR A 57 4.08 1.62 26.52
C TYR A 57 4.33 0.12 26.61
N ILE A 58 3.24 -0.64 26.51
CA ILE A 58 3.24 -2.07 26.20
C ILE A 58 2.47 -2.31 24.90
N TRP A 59 2.84 -3.36 24.17
CA TRP A 59 2.10 -3.80 22.98
C TRP A 59 0.83 -4.55 23.38
N LEU A 60 -0.32 -4.12 22.87
CA LEU A 60 -1.56 -4.87 22.95
C LEU A 60 -1.81 -5.68 21.66
N SER A 61 -1.46 -5.11 20.51
CA SER A 61 -1.53 -5.78 19.20
C SER A 61 -0.59 -5.11 18.20
N GLY A 62 -0.10 -5.89 17.23
CA GLY A 62 0.88 -5.42 16.25
C GLY A 62 2.33 -5.51 16.76
N SER A 63 3.26 -5.27 15.85
CA SER A 63 4.70 -5.09 16.11
C SER A 63 5.37 -4.62 14.82
N LYS A 64 6.61 -4.11 14.92
CA LYS A 64 7.41 -3.71 13.74
C LYS A 64 7.58 -4.83 12.72
N GLU A 65 7.70 -6.08 13.17
CA GLU A 65 7.87 -7.29 12.34
C GLU A 65 6.67 -7.58 11.42
N LYS A 66 5.55 -6.90 11.65
CA LYS A 66 4.35 -6.99 10.82
C LYS A 66 4.34 -5.91 9.73
N LEU A 67 5.09 -4.82 9.88
CA LEU A 67 5.18 -3.75 8.87
C LEU A 67 6.06 -4.23 7.72
N THR A 68 5.43 -4.73 6.67
CA THR A 68 6.11 -5.28 5.50
C THR A 68 5.38 -4.79 4.24
N PRO A 69 6.04 -4.76 3.08
CA PRO A 69 5.52 -4.13 1.84
C PRO A 69 4.42 -4.92 1.13
N ASP A 70 3.63 -5.69 1.87
CA ASP A 70 2.49 -6.37 1.31
C ASP A 70 1.32 -5.37 1.15
N TRP A 71 0.71 -5.35 -0.02
CA TRP A 71 -0.40 -4.44 -0.34
C TRP A 71 -1.67 -4.68 0.49
N LYS A 72 -1.69 -5.74 1.32
CA LYS A 72 -2.92 -6.22 1.93
C LYS A 72 -3.27 -5.55 3.24
N TYR A 73 -2.38 -4.76 3.84
CA TYR A 73 -2.64 -4.23 5.17
C TYR A 73 -2.02 -2.84 5.38
N ASN A 74 -2.86 -1.80 5.41
CA ASN A 74 -2.65 -0.75 6.40
C ASN A 74 -2.65 -1.44 7.77
N ARG A 75 -1.56 -1.31 8.51
CA ARG A 75 -1.39 -2.04 9.77
C ARG A 75 -1.79 -1.12 10.90
N THR A 76 -2.94 -1.41 11.51
CA THR A 76 -3.30 -0.80 12.79
C THR A 76 -2.55 -1.52 13.91
N LEU A 77 -1.80 -0.75 14.66
CA LEU A 77 -1.03 -1.12 15.83
C LEU A 77 -1.76 -0.61 17.07
N LEU A 78 -1.65 -1.34 18.18
CA LEU A 78 -2.29 -0.97 19.44
C LEU A 78 -1.28 -1.06 20.58
N THR A 79 -1.07 0.05 21.26
CA THR A 79 -0.24 0.14 22.47
C THR A 79 -1.09 0.61 23.66
N LEU A 80 -0.58 0.40 24.87
CA LEU A 80 -1.14 0.92 26.13
C LEU A 80 -0.04 1.62 26.89
N ASP A 81 -0.23 2.88 27.25
CA ASP A 81 0.76 3.65 27.99
C ASP A 81 0.74 3.34 29.52
N GLU A 82 1.68 3.94 30.23
CA GLU A 82 1.79 3.92 31.69
C GLU A 82 0.58 4.48 32.46
N ASN A 83 -0.27 5.28 31.80
CA ASN A 83 -1.50 5.85 32.36
C ASN A 83 -2.74 5.01 32.03
N SER A 84 -2.56 3.84 31.41
CA SER A 84 -3.65 2.97 30.90
C SER A 84 -4.46 3.58 29.76
N GLN A 85 -3.89 4.54 29.03
CA GLN A 85 -4.46 5.08 27.79
C GLN A 85 -4.09 4.18 26.61
N PRO A 86 -5.06 3.66 25.84
CA PRO A 86 -4.77 2.97 24.59
C PRO A 86 -4.42 3.96 23.47
N HIS A 87 -3.46 3.59 22.63
CA HIS A 87 -3.12 4.33 21.40
C HIS A 87 -3.32 3.44 20.18
N ILE A 88 -4.12 3.93 19.23
CA ILE A 88 -4.35 3.27 17.95
C ILE A 88 -3.45 3.93 16.92
N ILE A 89 -2.41 3.23 16.48
CA ILE A 89 -1.39 3.77 15.58
C ILE A 89 -1.54 3.11 14.23
N ASN A 90 -1.75 3.90 13.18
CA ASN A 90 -1.79 3.40 11.83
C ASN A 90 -0.42 3.57 11.18
N ALA A 91 0.10 2.46 10.68
CA ALA A 91 1.39 2.40 10.02
C ALA A 91 1.20 2.05 8.53
N THR A 92 1.81 2.87 7.69
CA THR A 92 1.83 2.69 6.24
C THR A 92 3.27 2.52 5.78
N TYR A 93 3.54 1.46 5.04
CA TYR A 93 4.80 1.29 4.33
C TYR A 93 4.91 2.32 3.20
N VAL A 94 6.08 2.93 3.04
CA VAL A 94 6.34 3.89 1.97
C VAL A 94 7.21 3.25 0.89
N ALA A 95 8.41 2.80 1.26
CA ALA A 95 9.37 2.18 0.36
C ALA A 95 10.48 1.47 1.15
N THR A 96 11.23 0.59 0.50
CA THR A 96 12.50 0.05 1.00
C THR A 96 13.60 0.58 0.09
N ALA A 97 14.28 1.62 0.55
CA ALA A 97 15.39 2.25 -0.14
C ALA A 97 16.63 1.36 -0.05
N ILE A 98 17.35 1.27 -1.16
CA ILE A 98 18.51 0.42 -1.39
C ILE A 98 19.59 1.32 -1.99
N LYS A 99 20.60 1.62 -1.20
CA LYS A 99 21.76 2.40 -1.61
C LYS A 99 22.80 1.47 -2.21
N MET A 100 23.23 1.78 -3.42
CA MET A 100 24.35 1.09 -4.07
C MET A 100 25.65 1.88 -3.86
N GLU A 101 26.78 1.20 -3.97
CA GLU A 101 28.08 1.81 -4.19
C GLU A 101 28.01 2.75 -5.42
N ALA A 102 28.73 3.87 -5.35
CA ALA A 102 28.68 4.89 -6.39
C ALA A 102 28.98 4.32 -7.79
N GLY A 103 28.09 4.56 -8.75
CA GLY A 103 28.23 4.11 -10.13
C GLY A 103 27.85 2.64 -10.37
N LYS A 104 27.48 1.87 -9.34
CA LYS A 104 27.00 0.49 -9.47
C LYS A 104 25.50 0.43 -9.74
N VAL A 105 25.07 -0.68 -10.34
CA VAL A 105 23.68 -0.93 -10.73
C VAL A 105 23.22 -2.18 -10.01
N LEU A 106 22.00 -2.15 -9.45
CA LEU A 106 21.39 -3.33 -8.85
C LEU A 106 21.22 -4.40 -9.95
N PRO A 107 21.65 -5.66 -9.74
CA PRO A 107 21.52 -6.74 -10.72
C PRO A 107 20.07 -7.23 -10.83
N TYR A 108 19.19 -6.36 -11.32
CA TYR A 108 17.73 -6.56 -11.33
C TYR A 108 17.32 -7.84 -12.07
N ASP A 109 17.90 -8.10 -13.24
CA ASP A 109 17.54 -9.26 -14.06
C ASP A 109 17.89 -10.59 -13.37
N ASP A 110 19.04 -10.66 -12.69
CA ASP A 110 19.46 -11.84 -11.94
C ASP A 110 18.57 -12.06 -10.71
N ILE A 111 18.26 -10.98 -9.99
CA ILE A 111 17.33 -11.03 -8.85
C ILE A 111 15.96 -11.50 -9.32
N LYS A 112 15.43 -10.90 -10.39
CA LYS A 112 14.12 -11.26 -10.97
C LYS A 112 14.09 -12.73 -11.38
N ALA A 113 15.11 -13.20 -12.10
CA ALA A 113 15.20 -14.61 -12.50
C ALA A 113 15.21 -15.55 -11.28
N ALA A 114 15.91 -15.19 -10.20
CA ALA A 114 15.93 -15.98 -8.97
C ALA A 114 14.56 -16.00 -8.26
N VAL A 115 13.87 -14.86 -8.17
CA VAL A 115 12.53 -14.75 -7.59
C VAL A 115 11.51 -15.57 -8.39
N GLU A 116 11.53 -15.45 -9.71
CA GLU A 116 10.62 -16.18 -10.60
C GLU A 116 10.91 -17.69 -10.60
N ALA A 117 12.16 -18.12 -10.42
CA ALA A 117 12.51 -19.53 -10.24
C ALA A 117 11.89 -20.16 -8.98
N LYS A 118 11.61 -19.35 -7.95
CA LYS A 118 10.83 -19.76 -6.77
C LYS A 118 9.32 -19.74 -6.99
N ARG A 119 8.86 -19.39 -8.19
CA ARG A 119 7.44 -19.15 -8.52
C ARG A 119 6.83 -18.02 -7.68
N LEU A 120 7.66 -17.08 -7.25
CA LEU A 120 7.27 -15.85 -6.57
C LEU A 120 7.15 -14.72 -7.60
N ILE A 121 6.38 -13.69 -7.26
CA ILE A 121 6.18 -12.53 -8.13
C ILE A 121 7.21 -11.47 -7.73
N MET A 122 8.01 -11.03 -8.69
CA MET A 122 9.03 -10.01 -8.47
C MET A 122 8.38 -8.75 -7.86
N PRO A 123 8.85 -8.29 -6.67
CA PRO A 123 8.46 -7.00 -6.13
C PRO A 123 8.71 -5.88 -7.13
N ILE A 124 7.89 -4.83 -7.07
CA ILE A 124 8.09 -3.67 -7.92
C ILE A 124 9.27 -2.90 -7.34
N ILE A 125 10.36 -2.89 -8.10
CA ILE A 125 11.54 -2.09 -7.82
C ILE A 125 11.56 -0.94 -8.82
N ARG A 126 11.73 0.27 -8.32
CA ARG A 126 12.04 1.44 -9.14
C ARG A 126 13.42 1.97 -8.80
N LYS A 127 14.00 2.75 -9.70
CA LYS A 127 15.18 3.56 -9.40
C LYS A 127 14.71 4.94 -8.94
N ASN A 128 15.18 5.41 -7.80
CA ASN A 128 14.90 6.75 -7.26
C ASN A 128 16.23 7.49 -7.03
N GLY A 129 16.60 8.36 -7.97
CA GLY A 129 17.91 9.02 -7.94
C GLY A 129 19.08 8.04 -8.04
N SER A 130 19.96 8.06 -7.04
CA SER A 130 21.11 7.13 -6.91
C SER A 130 20.76 5.80 -6.24
N GLU A 131 19.53 5.66 -5.73
CA GLU A 131 19.09 4.49 -4.97
C GLU A 131 18.05 3.69 -5.76
N TYR A 132 17.81 2.45 -5.33
CA TYR A 132 16.70 1.63 -5.77
C TYR A 132 15.68 1.55 -4.65
N GLU A 133 14.41 1.43 -4.99
CA GLU A 133 13.34 1.31 -4.02
C GLU A 133 12.47 0.12 -4.37
N ILE A 134 12.32 -0.81 -3.44
CA ILE A 134 11.15 -1.67 -3.46
C ILE A 134 9.97 -0.78 -3.04
N ILE A 135 8.92 -0.71 -3.84
CA ILE A 135 7.74 0.13 -3.55
C ILE A 135 6.50 -0.70 -3.26
N SER A 136 6.48 -1.97 -3.67
CA SER A 136 5.44 -2.91 -3.29
C SER A 136 5.85 -4.35 -3.57
N ALA A 137 5.24 -5.28 -2.85
CA ALA A 137 5.32 -6.70 -3.10
C ALA A 137 3.94 -7.36 -3.00
N GLU A 138 3.71 -8.38 -3.84
CA GLU A 138 2.45 -9.12 -3.87
C GLU A 138 2.29 -10.10 -2.70
N SER A 139 3.40 -10.52 -2.11
CA SER A 139 3.43 -11.35 -0.91
C SER A 139 4.64 -11.02 -0.06
N ARG A 140 4.51 -11.27 1.24
CA ARG A 140 5.63 -11.20 2.19
C ARG A 140 6.78 -12.12 1.80
N GLU A 141 6.47 -13.33 1.34
CA GLU A 141 7.49 -14.29 0.89
C GLU A 141 8.29 -13.76 -0.31
N ALA A 142 7.63 -13.10 -1.26
CA ALA A 142 8.31 -12.46 -2.39
C ALA A 142 9.18 -11.28 -1.95
N TYR A 143 8.68 -10.44 -1.04
CA TYR A 143 9.46 -9.35 -0.46
C TYR A 143 10.69 -9.87 0.27
N ASP A 144 10.51 -10.76 1.25
CA ASP A 144 11.57 -11.27 2.11
C ASP A 144 12.65 -11.96 1.25
N TYR A 145 12.25 -12.79 0.28
CA TYR A 145 13.21 -13.45 -0.61
C TYR A 145 13.99 -12.48 -1.50
N THR A 146 13.31 -11.47 -2.07
CA THR A 146 13.96 -10.44 -2.89
C THR A 146 14.92 -9.60 -2.06
N LEU A 147 14.52 -9.25 -0.83
CA LEU A 147 15.35 -8.51 0.11
C LEU A 147 16.63 -9.30 0.46
N GLU A 148 16.54 -10.61 0.70
CA GLU A 148 17.73 -11.44 0.93
C GLU A 148 18.67 -11.51 -0.29
N LEU A 149 18.13 -11.53 -1.51
CA LEU A 149 18.96 -11.46 -2.73
C LEU A 149 19.66 -10.10 -2.86
N ILE A 150 18.97 -9.01 -2.53
CA ILE A 150 19.54 -7.65 -2.54
C ILE A 150 20.61 -7.52 -1.46
N LYS A 151 20.36 -8.00 -0.24
CA LYS A 151 21.35 -8.03 0.85
C LYS A 151 22.63 -8.79 0.48
N ALA A 152 22.52 -9.80 -0.39
CA ALA A 152 23.65 -10.59 -0.86
C ALA A 152 24.45 -9.91 -1.99
N CYS A 153 23.99 -8.78 -2.52
CA CYS A 153 24.72 -8.02 -3.54
C CYS A 153 25.85 -7.22 -2.85
N PRO A 154 27.13 -7.48 -3.19
CA PRO A 154 28.25 -6.83 -2.52
C PRO A 154 28.31 -5.31 -2.76
N GLU A 155 27.69 -4.82 -3.84
CA GLU A 155 27.61 -3.40 -4.16
C GLU A 155 26.49 -2.67 -3.40
N VAL A 156 25.68 -3.35 -2.57
CA VAL A 156 24.67 -2.69 -1.72
C VAL A 156 25.35 -2.20 -0.45
N THR A 157 25.25 -0.89 -0.17
CA THR A 157 25.94 -0.24 0.95
C THR A 157 25.00 0.12 2.11
N ALA A 158 23.71 0.30 1.83
CA ALA A 158 22.69 0.46 2.86
C ALA A 158 21.32 0.04 2.35
N ILE A 159 20.45 -0.40 3.28
CA ILE A 159 19.04 -0.63 2.99
C ILE A 159 18.23 0.00 4.13
N ASN A 160 17.22 0.81 3.81
CA ASN A 160 16.35 1.47 4.79
C ASN A 160 14.88 1.26 4.43
N MET A 161 14.08 0.79 5.38
CA MET A 161 12.63 0.72 5.24
C MET A 161 12.01 2.03 5.73
N HIS A 162 11.21 2.69 4.91
CA HIS A 162 10.54 3.94 5.23
C HIS A 162 9.07 3.70 5.56
N TYR A 163 8.62 4.34 6.64
CA TYR A 163 7.25 4.25 7.12
C TYR A 163 6.68 5.63 7.42
N LYS A 164 5.35 5.69 7.31
CA LYS A 164 4.53 6.81 7.75
C LYS A 164 3.59 6.30 8.84
N LEU A 165 3.68 6.89 10.03
CA LEU A 165 2.82 6.56 11.17
C LEU A 165 1.95 7.75 11.53
N TYR A 166 0.75 7.47 12.05
CA TYR A 166 -0.04 8.46 12.77
C TYR A 166 -0.85 7.79 13.86
N GLU A 167 -1.09 8.53 14.92
CA GLU A 167 -2.05 8.13 15.95
C GLU A 167 -3.46 8.56 15.55
N ASP A 168 -4.42 7.64 15.64
CA ASP A 168 -5.81 8.00 15.73
C ASP A 168 -6.11 8.52 17.14
N THR A 169 -6.00 9.85 17.28
CA THR A 169 -6.27 10.56 18.54
C THR A 169 -7.76 10.72 18.82
N ALA A 170 -8.61 10.36 17.87
CA ALA A 170 -10.04 10.60 17.94
C ALA A 170 -10.77 9.54 18.79
N ASN A 171 -10.28 8.30 18.79
CA ASN A 171 -10.75 7.21 19.66
C ASN A 171 -12.29 7.07 19.70
N TYR A 172 -12.99 7.19 18.57
CA TYR A 172 -14.44 7.06 18.50
C TYR A 172 -14.87 5.62 18.34
N VAL A 173 -16.07 5.27 18.82
CA VAL A 173 -16.73 3.98 18.53
C VAL A 173 -17.99 4.29 17.72
N SER A 174 -18.05 3.83 16.47
CA SER A 174 -19.24 3.87 15.63
C SER A 174 -19.89 2.48 15.57
N MET A 175 -21.20 2.45 15.31
CA MET A 175 -22.00 1.23 15.30
C MET A 175 -22.83 1.18 14.03
N GLY A 176 -22.46 0.28 13.13
CA GLY A 176 -23.11 0.15 11.83
C GLY A 176 -24.47 -0.55 11.86
N GLY A 177 -24.84 -1.18 12.97
CA GLY A 177 -26.20 -1.65 13.24
C GLY A 177 -26.32 -2.74 14.30
N VAL A 178 -27.54 -2.88 14.83
CA VAL A 178 -27.89 -3.84 15.89
C VAL A 178 -29.11 -4.65 15.49
N TYR A 179 -29.09 -5.94 15.86
CA TYR A 179 -30.26 -6.78 15.88
C TYR A 179 -30.87 -6.75 17.28
N TYR A 180 -32.18 -6.55 17.32
CA TYR A 180 -32.95 -6.67 18.54
C TYR A 180 -33.73 -7.99 18.53
N SER A 181 -33.67 -8.70 19.66
CA SER A 181 -34.27 -10.03 19.83
C SER A 181 -35.26 -10.09 21.02
N GLY A 182 -35.75 -8.94 21.48
CA GLY A 182 -36.79 -8.88 22.50
C GLY A 182 -38.19 -8.73 21.90
N ASP A 183 -39.18 -8.47 22.77
CA ASP A 183 -40.60 -8.53 22.40
C ASP A 183 -41.17 -7.18 21.91
N MET A 184 -40.36 -6.10 21.90
CA MET A 184 -40.81 -4.80 21.38
C MET A 184 -41.03 -4.82 19.87
N THR A 185 -42.11 -4.17 19.44
CA THR A 185 -42.32 -3.78 18.05
C THR A 185 -41.32 -2.69 17.62
N VAL A 186 -41.21 -2.47 16.31
CA VAL A 186 -40.37 -1.40 15.74
C VAL A 186 -40.70 -0.04 16.38
N ASN A 187 -41.99 0.32 16.46
CA ASN A 187 -42.41 1.61 16.99
C ASN A 187 -42.07 1.76 18.48
N GLU A 188 -42.32 0.73 19.28
CA GLU A 188 -42.00 0.74 20.72
C GLU A 188 -40.50 0.87 20.96
N PHE A 189 -39.68 0.18 20.14
CA PHE A 189 -38.23 0.27 20.22
C PHE A 189 -37.74 1.68 19.87
N THR A 190 -38.20 2.27 18.77
CA THR A 190 -37.77 3.61 18.34
C THR A 190 -38.32 4.73 19.21
N GLU A 191 -39.47 4.54 19.86
CA GLU A 191 -39.97 5.52 20.86
C GLU A 191 -39.14 5.48 22.15
N LYS A 192 -38.72 4.28 22.57
CA LYS A 192 -37.87 4.08 23.75
C LYS A 192 -36.41 4.51 23.50
N PHE A 193 -35.90 4.28 22.29
CA PHE A 193 -34.54 4.63 21.87
C PHE A 193 -34.58 5.45 20.58
N PRO A 194 -34.84 6.78 20.69
CA PRO A 194 -35.10 7.65 19.53
C PRO A 194 -33.91 7.83 18.59
N ASP A 195 -32.71 7.53 19.07
CA ASP A 195 -31.50 7.54 18.26
C ASP A 195 -31.45 6.33 17.29
N PHE A 196 -32.32 5.33 17.41
CA PHE A 196 -32.32 4.20 16.48
C PHE A 196 -33.35 4.38 15.36
N THR A 197 -32.93 4.06 14.14
CA THR A 197 -33.77 4.00 12.95
C THR A 197 -33.91 2.55 12.50
N ALA A 198 -35.14 2.12 12.25
CA ALA A 198 -35.41 0.77 11.76
C ALA A 198 -35.03 0.62 10.29
N GLU A 199 -34.37 -0.49 9.97
CA GLU A 199 -33.86 -0.79 8.65
C GLU A 199 -34.34 -2.17 8.17
N LYS A 200 -34.21 -2.44 6.87
CA LYS A 200 -34.55 -3.76 6.34
C LYS A 200 -33.57 -4.80 6.91
N SER A 201 -34.12 -5.81 7.58
CA SER A 201 -33.32 -6.92 8.12
C SER A 201 -32.98 -7.94 7.03
N ASP A 202 -31.72 -8.38 7.01
CA ASP A 202 -31.24 -9.50 6.19
C ASP A 202 -31.40 -10.85 6.91
N VAL A 203 -31.85 -10.85 8.18
CA VAL A 203 -32.07 -12.04 8.99
C VAL A 203 -33.56 -12.18 9.30
N GLU A 204 -34.16 -13.26 8.79
CA GLU A 204 -35.57 -13.55 8.98
C GLU A 204 -35.93 -13.67 10.47
N GLY A 205 -36.97 -12.95 10.90
CA GLY A 205 -37.47 -12.96 12.28
C GLY A 205 -36.71 -12.07 13.28
N LYS A 206 -35.69 -11.32 12.86
CA LYS A 206 -35.01 -10.32 13.71
C LYS A 206 -35.28 -8.90 13.23
N LEU A 207 -35.47 -7.97 14.17
CA LEU A 207 -35.54 -6.54 13.88
C LEU A 207 -34.12 -5.98 13.79
N PHE A 208 -33.85 -5.16 12.77
CA PHE A 208 -32.55 -4.55 12.53
C PHE A 208 -32.67 -3.02 12.62
N PHE A 209 -31.75 -2.40 13.35
CA PHE A 209 -31.72 -0.96 13.58
C PHE A 209 -30.33 -0.39 13.37
N THR A 210 -30.27 0.85 12.90
CA THR A 210 -29.04 1.67 12.83
C THR A 210 -29.13 2.84 13.78
N TYR A 211 -28.04 3.18 14.46
CA TYR A 211 -27.97 4.35 15.33
C TYR A 211 -27.75 5.61 14.48
N ASN A 212 -28.61 6.62 14.65
CA ASN A 212 -28.73 7.89 13.91
C ASN A 212 -28.90 7.75 12.38
N GLY A 213 -29.36 6.59 11.91
CA GLY A 213 -29.57 6.31 10.48
C GLY A 213 -28.26 6.09 9.71
N ARG A 214 -28.34 5.55 8.48
CA ARG A 214 -27.16 5.24 7.64
C ARG A 214 -26.29 6.45 7.26
N ASN A 215 -26.83 7.67 7.32
CA ASN A 215 -26.15 8.86 6.81
C ASN A 215 -25.35 9.63 7.87
N ASP A 216 -25.52 9.32 9.16
CA ASP A 216 -24.84 10.01 10.27
C ASP A 216 -23.80 9.10 10.95
N LEU A 217 -23.23 8.17 10.18
CA LEU A 217 -22.18 7.27 10.64
C LEU A 217 -20.96 8.05 11.17
N TYR A 218 -20.72 9.29 10.72
CA TYR A 218 -19.40 9.92 10.73
C TYR A 218 -19.15 11.04 11.73
N ARG A 219 -20.07 11.39 12.64
CA ARG A 219 -19.89 12.57 13.49
C ARG A 219 -20.60 12.47 14.83
N ARG A 220 -19.86 12.23 15.92
CA ARG A 220 -19.97 13.02 17.17
C ARG A 220 -18.95 12.64 18.24
N LYS A 221 -18.67 13.63 19.10
CA LYS A 221 -17.72 13.61 20.23
C LYS A 221 -18.44 13.51 21.59
N ASP A 222 -19.71 13.11 21.59
CA ASP A 222 -20.54 13.09 22.81
C ASP A 222 -20.72 11.66 23.38
N ASN A 223 -20.86 11.55 24.70
CA ASN A 223 -21.04 10.29 25.42
C ASN A 223 -22.44 9.65 25.22
N THR A 224 -23.20 10.10 24.21
CA THR A 224 -24.61 9.72 24.00
C THR A 224 -24.76 8.23 23.72
N LEU A 225 -23.90 7.68 22.86
CA LEU A 225 -23.88 6.24 22.58
C LEU A 225 -23.62 5.41 23.84
N TYR A 226 -22.67 5.81 24.69
CA TYR A 226 -22.38 5.11 25.94
C TYR A 226 -23.59 5.11 26.89
N GLU A 227 -24.22 6.27 27.09
CA GLU A 227 -25.39 6.36 27.97
C GLU A 227 -26.61 5.62 27.41
N THR A 228 -26.83 5.64 26.08
CA THR A 228 -27.89 4.87 25.43
C THR A 228 -27.65 3.37 25.57
N MET A 229 -26.43 2.89 25.33
CA MET A 229 -26.08 1.48 25.49
C MET A 229 -26.19 1.01 26.93
N LYS A 230 -25.75 1.83 27.89
CA LYS A 230 -25.90 1.57 29.32
C LYS A 230 -27.37 1.50 29.72
N SER A 231 -28.21 2.40 29.21
CA SER A 231 -29.66 2.37 29.47
C SER A 231 -30.31 1.08 28.95
N ILE A 232 -29.95 0.62 27.75
CA ILE A 232 -30.43 -0.66 27.19
C ILE A 232 -30.03 -1.82 28.10
N GLN A 233 -28.78 -1.84 28.55
CA GLN A 233 -28.25 -2.90 29.41
C GLN A 233 -28.90 -2.91 30.80
N ASP A 234 -29.04 -1.73 31.44
CA ASP A 234 -29.66 -1.59 32.76
C ASP A 234 -31.14 -2.00 32.74
N ASN A 235 -31.81 -1.86 31.58
CA ASN A 235 -33.18 -2.30 31.36
C ASN A 235 -33.32 -3.79 31.03
N GLY A 236 -32.21 -4.53 30.86
CA GLY A 236 -32.20 -5.96 30.56
C GLY A 236 -32.60 -6.33 29.11
N ASP A 237 -32.62 -5.34 28.21
CA ASP A 237 -32.90 -5.55 26.79
C ASP A 237 -31.72 -6.25 26.08
N LYS A 238 -32.02 -7.15 25.14
CA LYS A 238 -30.99 -7.94 24.42
C LYS A 238 -30.74 -7.34 23.04
N LEU A 239 -29.52 -6.82 22.85
CA LEU A 239 -28.99 -6.42 21.55
C LEU A 239 -27.87 -7.34 21.11
N GLU A 240 -27.90 -7.70 19.84
CA GLU A 240 -26.83 -8.39 19.14
C GLU A 240 -26.23 -7.45 18.10
N PHE A 241 -24.96 -7.09 18.27
CA PHE A 241 -24.29 -6.16 17.36
C PHE A 241 -23.92 -6.88 16.06
N MET A 242 -24.21 -6.23 14.93
CA MET A 242 -23.78 -6.74 13.62
C MET A 242 -22.31 -6.42 13.36
N TRP A 243 -21.89 -5.18 13.66
CA TRP A 243 -20.51 -4.72 13.66
C TRP A 243 -20.40 -3.38 14.40
N GLY A 244 -19.32 -3.20 15.16
CA GLY A 244 -18.87 -1.92 15.71
C GLY A 244 -17.49 -1.62 15.16
N MET A 245 -17.23 -0.36 14.80
CA MET A 245 -15.91 0.09 14.38
C MET A 245 -15.41 1.13 15.36
N THR A 246 -14.10 1.28 15.47
CA THR A 246 -13.58 2.58 15.87
C THR A 246 -13.51 3.44 14.63
N GLU A 247 -14.13 4.62 14.66
CA GLU A 247 -14.05 5.52 13.52
C GLU A 247 -12.81 6.40 13.63
N LEU A 248 -11.95 6.25 12.62
CA LEU A 248 -10.78 7.09 12.39
C LEU A 248 -11.28 8.48 11.98
N ALA A 249 -11.46 9.39 12.94
CA ALA A 249 -11.71 10.79 12.58
C ALA A 249 -10.35 11.48 12.39
N LEU A 250 -9.89 11.49 11.14
CA LEU A 250 -8.72 12.26 10.72
C LEU A 250 -9.03 13.76 10.80
N LEU A 251 -8.81 14.35 11.98
CA LEU A 251 -8.79 15.79 12.16
C LEU A 251 -7.33 16.22 12.29
N ASN A 252 -6.65 16.38 11.14
CA ASN A 252 -5.25 16.82 11.04
C ASN A 252 -4.26 15.99 11.88
N PRO A 253 -4.04 14.71 11.56
CA PRO A 253 -3.12 13.86 12.30
C PRO A 253 -1.69 14.42 12.26
N GLU A 254 -0.98 14.34 13.40
CA GLU A 254 0.48 14.50 13.39
C GLU A 254 1.08 13.25 12.71
N MET A 255 1.76 13.48 11.59
CA MET A 255 2.38 12.44 10.80
C MET A 255 3.84 12.24 11.22
N TYR A 256 4.18 11.01 11.55
CA TYR A 256 5.54 10.58 11.89
C TYR A 256 6.15 9.86 10.68
N TYR A 257 7.21 10.44 10.14
CA TYR A 257 8.00 9.80 9.09
C TYR A 257 9.25 9.21 9.74
N CYS A 258 9.34 7.89 9.73
CA CYS A 258 10.41 7.15 10.37
C CYS A 258 11.03 6.15 9.40
N ASN A 259 12.22 5.70 9.74
CA ASN A 259 12.94 4.68 8.97
C ASN A 259 13.39 3.54 9.88
N GLU A 260 13.53 2.34 9.33
CA GLU A 260 14.17 1.21 10.00
C GLU A 260 15.28 0.69 9.09
N PRO A 261 16.55 0.74 9.53
CA PRO A 261 17.66 0.20 8.76
C PRO A 261 17.53 -1.33 8.66
N VAL A 262 17.67 -1.86 7.45
CA VAL A 262 17.84 -3.30 7.23
C VAL A 262 19.33 -3.57 7.27
N ILE A 263 19.76 -4.29 8.31
CA ILE A 263 21.15 -4.64 8.48
C ILE A 263 21.59 -5.58 7.36
N ILE A 264 22.64 -5.17 6.65
CA ILE A 264 23.34 -5.97 5.66
C ILE A 264 24.70 -6.40 6.24
N ASP A 265 25.27 -7.47 5.71
CA ASP A 265 26.64 -7.85 6.04
C ASP A 265 27.57 -6.78 5.45
N GLY A 266 27.96 -5.82 6.30
CA GLY A 266 28.77 -4.66 5.91
C GLY A 266 30.27 -4.92 6.01
N THR A 267 31.06 -4.07 5.34
CA THR A 267 32.51 -4.05 5.49
C THR A 267 32.84 -3.52 6.89
N MET A 268 33.29 -4.40 7.78
CA MET A 268 33.79 -4.04 9.11
C MET A 268 34.78 -2.87 8.98
N GLY A 269 34.55 -1.79 9.72
CA GLY A 269 35.32 -0.54 9.69
C GLY A 269 34.73 0.61 8.85
N ASP A 270 33.82 0.36 7.92
CA ASP A 270 33.20 1.39 7.05
C ASP A 270 32.04 2.10 7.79
N ALA A 271 32.41 3.01 8.70
CA ALA A 271 31.48 3.72 9.56
C ALA A 271 30.73 4.85 8.84
N ASN A 272 31.25 5.37 7.73
CA ASN A 272 30.64 6.45 6.97
C ASN A 272 29.75 5.97 5.80
N ILE A 273 29.82 4.68 5.45
CA ILE A 273 29.09 4.02 4.35
C ILE A 273 29.39 4.66 2.99
N ASP A 274 30.67 4.78 2.69
CA ASP A 274 31.17 5.18 1.38
C ASP A 274 31.75 4.00 0.57
N GLY A 275 31.80 2.80 1.16
CA GLY A 275 32.33 1.58 0.54
C GLY A 275 33.84 1.39 0.71
N TYR A 276 34.52 2.31 1.41
CA TYR A 276 35.93 2.24 1.73
C TYR A 276 36.13 2.25 3.25
N VAL A 277 37.26 1.70 3.69
CA VAL A 277 37.73 1.85 5.07
C VAL A 277 38.92 2.79 5.05
N ASP A 278 38.71 4.03 5.49
CA ASP A 278 39.75 5.06 5.56
C ASP A 278 39.67 5.92 6.84
N LEU A 279 40.47 6.99 6.89
CA LEU A 279 40.55 7.82 8.10
C LEU A 279 39.22 8.53 8.40
N SER A 280 38.39 8.75 7.39
CA SER A 280 37.10 9.43 7.52
C SER A 280 36.10 8.61 8.34
N ASP A 281 36.19 7.27 8.35
CA ASP A 281 35.40 6.40 9.23
C ASP A 281 35.72 6.63 10.70
N SER A 282 37.02 6.64 11.01
CA SER A 282 37.51 6.96 12.36
C SER A 282 37.05 8.36 12.80
N ILE A 283 37.08 9.33 11.88
CA ILE A 283 36.59 10.69 12.14
C ILE A 283 35.08 10.70 12.38
N MET A 284 34.29 9.96 11.58
CA MET A 284 32.84 9.85 11.73
C MET A 284 32.46 9.28 13.10
N ILE A 285 33.13 8.21 13.53
CA ILE A 285 32.96 7.63 14.88
C ILE A 285 33.26 8.67 15.95
N MET A 286 34.44 9.30 15.91
CA MET A 286 34.83 10.30 16.91
C MET A 286 33.89 11.51 16.95
N GLN A 287 33.45 12.00 15.79
CA GLN A 287 32.52 13.12 15.67
C GLN A 287 31.15 12.76 16.25
N SER A 288 30.64 11.57 15.95
CA SER A 288 29.36 11.09 16.45
C SER A 288 29.33 10.93 17.97
N LEU A 289 30.45 10.55 18.57
CA LEU A 289 30.60 10.41 20.02
C LEU A 289 30.84 11.77 20.70
N ALA A 290 31.60 12.66 20.07
CA ALA A 290 31.96 13.95 20.66
C ALA A 290 30.85 14.99 20.58
N ASN A 291 30.03 14.97 19.51
CA ASN A 291 28.89 15.85 19.35
C ASN A 291 27.73 15.11 18.66
N PRO A 292 27.01 14.26 19.42
CA PRO A 292 25.88 13.49 18.89
C PRO A 292 24.78 14.36 18.27
N ASP A 293 24.60 15.59 18.75
CA ASP A 293 23.57 16.50 18.23
C ASP A 293 23.86 16.93 16.78
N LYS A 294 25.13 16.92 16.36
CA LYS A 294 25.56 17.32 15.01
C LYS A 294 26.00 16.16 14.12
N TYR A 295 26.53 15.09 14.71
CA TYR A 295 27.10 13.97 13.95
C TYR A 295 26.62 12.60 14.43
N GLY A 296 25.72 12.56 15.41
CA GLY A 296 25.09 11.33 15.86
C GLY A 296 24.03 10.83 14.89
N ILE A 297 23.43 9.69 15.22
CA ILE A 297 22.44 9.00 14.39
C ILE A 297 21.20 9.83 14.03
N ASN A 298 20.95 10.88 14.82
CA ASN A 298 19.81 11.76 14.65
C ASN A 298 20.13 13.05 13.90
N ALA A 299 21.40 13.29 13.55
CA ALA A 299 21.84 14.53 12.92
C ALA A 299 21.93 14.40 11.39
N ASP A 300 21.56 15.48 10.69
CA ASP A 300 21.66 15.55 9.23
C ASP A 300 23.14 15.43 8.79
N GLY A 301 23.43 14.38 8.00
CA GLY A 301 24.81 14.00 7.63
C GLY A 301 25.66 13.38 8.74
N GLY A 302 25.03 12.94 9.85
CA GLY A 302 25.69 12.21 10.94
C GLY A 302 25.85 10.70 10.66
N ILE A 303 26.44 9.97 11.62
CA ILE A 303 26.68 8.53 11.50
C ILE A 303 25.37 7.76 11.37
N THR A 304 25.27 6.81 10.46
CA THR A 304 24.03 6.03 10.27
C THR A 304 23.98 4.82 11.21
N ALA A 305 22.83 4.13 11.27
CA ALA A 305 22.70 2.89 12.05
C ALA A 305 23.62 1.77 11.53
N GLN A 306 23.69 1.58 10.21
CA GLN A 306 24.62 0.63 9.59
C GLN A 306 26.08 1.08 9.82
N GLY A 307 26.36 2.39 9.82
CA GLY A 307 27.67 2.94 10.14
C GLY A 307 28.10 2.67 11.58
N LYS A 308 27.15 2.67 12.53
CA LYS A 308 27.42 2.22 13.91
C LYS A 308 27.75 0.73 13.99
N VAL A 309 27.08 -0.12 13.20
CA VAL A 309 27.34 -1.56 13.16
C VAL A 309 28.70 -1.85 12.51
N ASN A 310 28.96 -1.23 11.36
CA ASN A 310 30.24 -1.36 10.66
C ASN A 310 31.40 -0.82 11.50
N GLY A 311 31.17 0.31 12.17
CA GLY A 311 32.14 0.98 13.01
C GLY A 311 32.32 0.34 14.39
N ASP A 312 31.47 -0.60 14.83
CA ASP A 312 31.64 -1.35 16.07
C ASP A 312 32.55 -2.56 15.83
N THR A 313 33.86 -2.31 15.88
CA THR A 313 34.89 -3.27 15.47
C THR A 313 35.10 -4.42 16.45
N ASP A 314 34.66 -4.26 17.70
CA ASP A 314 34.81 -5.28 18.75
C ASP A 314 33.49 -5.81 19.33
N GLY A 315 32.34 -5.29 18.85
CA GLY A 315 31.00 -5.74 19.20
C GLY A 315 30.51 -5.28 20.56
N ASN A 316 31.15 -4.27 21.16
CA ASN A 316 30.77 -3.73 22.49
C ASN A 316 29.95 -2.43 22.41
N GLY A 317 29.54 -2.04 21.20
CA GLY A 317 28.92 -0.76 20.91
C GLY A 317 29.97 0.27 20.46
N LEU A 318 29.52 1.33 19.80
CA LEU A 318 30.45 2.29 19.20
C LEU A 318 31.22 3.11 20.24
N THR A 319 32.55 3.04 20.22
CA THR A 319 33.46 3.75 21.13
C THR A 319 34.64 4.41 20.42
N ASN A 320 35.42 5.21 21.16
CA ASN A 320 36.68 5.75 20.65
C ASN A 320 37.74 4.65 20.38
N ASN A 321 37.58 3.45 20.94
CA ASN A 321 38.50 2.35 20.66
C ASN A 321 38.32 1.81 19.25
N ASP A 322 37.10 1.84 18.72
CA ASP A 322 36.84 1.44 17.34
C ASP A 322 37.46 2.40 16.33
N ALA A 323 37.32 3.71 16.59
CA ALA A 323 38.00 4.74 15.81
C ALA A 323 39.53 4.52 15.82
N ARG A 324 40.09 4.09 16.95
CA ARG A 324 41.51 3.77 17.08
C ARG A 324 41.87 2.48 16.33
N GLU A 325 41.04 1.45 16.36
CA GLU A 325 41.29 0.18 15.68
C GLU A 325 41.30 0.35 14.15
N ILE A 326 40.41 1.17 13.61
CA ILE A 326 40.42 1.57 12.19
C ILE A 326 41.74 2.28 11.84
N GLN A 327 42.16 3.26 12.65
CA GLN A 327 43.45 3.96 12.47
C GLN A 327 44.65 2.99 12.50
N MET A 328 44.64 2.02 13.41
CA MET A 328 45.69 1.00 13.49
C MET A 328 45.70 0.09 12.26
N SER A 329 44.53 -0.27 11.74
CA SER A 329 44.38 -1.10 10.54
C SER A 329 44.86 -0.38 9.28
N LEU A 330 44.63 0.94 9.18
CA LEU A 330 45.18 1.80 8.10
C LEU A 330 46.72 1.84 8.08
N LEU A 331 47.34 1.61 9.23
CA LEU A 331 48.79 1.51 9.39
C LEU A 331 49.31 0.07 9.20
N GLY A 332 48.43 -0.90 8.90
CA GLY A 332 48.76 -2.32 8.81
C GLY A 332 49.05 -2.98 10.17
N LEU A 333 48.58 -2.38 11.27
CA LEU A 333 48.81 -2.82 12.64
C LEU A 333 47.54 -3.35 13.34
N GLY A 334 46.37 -3.17 12.73
CA GLY A 334 45.08 -3.59 13.27
C GLY A 334 44.49 -4.79 12.53
N SER A 335 43.26 -5.14 12.91
CA SER A 335 42.56 -6.35 12.48
C SER A 335 41.42 -6.09 11.48
N VAL A 336 41.08 -4.84 11.22
CA VAL A 336 40.04 -4.45 10.26
C VAL A 336 40.56 -4.66 8.83
N PRO A 337 39.85 -5.41 7.96
CA PRO A 337 40.23 -5.60 6.56
C PRO A 337 40.19 -4.28 5.78
N ILE A 338 41.23 -3.97 4.99
CA ILE A 338 41.31 -2.74 4.19
C ILE A 338 41.25 -3.09 2.69
N PRO A 339 40.16 -2.76 1.98
CA PRO A 339 40.06 -2.92 0.53
C PRO A 339 41.03 -1.98 -0.21
N GLN A 340 41.59 -2.40 -1.35
CA GLN A 340 42.42 -1.53 -2.19
C GLN A 340 41.54 -0.70 -3.14
N LYS A 341 41.83 0.61 -3.24
CA LYS A 341 41.06 1.60 -4.01
C LYS A 341 41.52 1.64 -5.48
N ASP A 342 40.59 1.52 -6.43
CA ASP A 342 40.80 1.88 -7.83
C ASP A 342 40.27 3.32 -8.07
N ASP A 343 40.98 4.10 -8.89
CA ASP A 343 40.84 5.56 -9.01
C ASP A 343 39.70 6.06 -9.93
N ASP A 344 39.04 7.12 -9.45
CA ASP A 344 38.35 8.26 -10.11
C ASP A 344 37.15 8.06 -11.07
N ILE A 345 35.95 8.53 -10.66
CA ILE A 345 34.96 9.20 -11.56
C ILE A 345 34.23 10.35 -10.85
N GLN A 346 34.04 11.45 -11.59
CA GLN A 346 33.43 12.73 -11.20
C GLN A 346 31.89 12.72 -11.04
N LEU A 347 31.42 13.57 -10.13
CA LEU A 347 30.02 13.88 -9.78
C LEU A 347 29.29 14.74 -10.82
N VAL A 348 27.99 14.43 -11.05
CA VAL A 348 26.99 15.37 -11.58
C VAL A 348 25.77 15.32 -10.66
N ASN A 349 25.40 16.46 -10.09
CA ASN A 349 24.27 16.65 -9.16
C ASN A 349 23.01 17.01 -9.96
N TYR A 350 21.81 16.51 -9.62
CA TYR A 350 20.54 17.21 -9.90
C TYR A 350 19.32 16.68 -9.10
N ASP A 351 18.34 17.58 -8.98
CA ASP A 351 17.43 17.86 -7.86
C ASP A 351 16.12 17.04 -7.71
N TYR A 352 15.56 17.23 -6.52
CA TYR A 352 14.32 16.74 -5.89
C TYR A 352 13.03 17.26 -6.56
N VAL A 353 12.07 16.39 -6.85
CA VAL A 353 10.66 16.76 -7.09
C VAL A 353 9.79 15.95 -6.14
N ASP A 354 9.08 16.67 -5.26
CA ASP A 354 8.17 16.15 -4.25
C ASP A 354 6.82 15.77 -4.89
N PHE A 355 6.33 14.55 -4.63
CA PHE A 355 5.07 14.03 -5.19
C PHE A 355 4.03 13.71 -4.11
N THR A 356 4.17 14.32 -2.94
CA THR A 356 3.18 14.20 -1.86
C THR A 356 2.19 15.37 -1.78
N ASP A 357 2.38 16.41 -2.59
CA ASP A 357 1.41 17.50 -2.71
C ASP A 357 0.17 17.08 -3.51
N GLU A 358 -1.01 17.38 -2.96
CA GLU A 358 -2.27 17.41 -3.69
C GLU A 358 -2.32 18.54 -4.73
N ASP A 359 -1.29 19.37 -4.78
CA ASP A 359 -0.97 20.29 -5.86
C ASP A 359 0.18 19.72 -6.69
N ASN A 360 -0.14 19.22 -7.89
CA ASN A 360 0.61 19.48 -9.12
C ASN A 360 0.20 18.46 -10.18
N ASN A 361 -0.64 18.91 -11.10
CA ASN A 361 -0.77 18.36 -12.45
C ASN A 361 -1.42 16.97 -12.56
N PHE A 362 -2.71 16.88 -12.24
CA PHE A 362 -3.47 15.64 -12.38
C PHE A 362 -3.87 15.36 -13.82
N ILE A 363 -4.11 16.40 -14.61
CA ILE A 363 -4.80 16.30 -15.89
C ILE A 363 -3.90 16.80 -17.00
N LEU A 364 -3.72 15.97 -18.03
CA LEU A 364 -3.06 16.33 -19.28
C LEU A 364 -4.12 16.28 -20.38
N ASN A 365 -4.26 17.38 -21.13
CA ASN A 365 -5.11 17.41 -22.31
C ASN A 365 -4.24 17.41 -23.56
N PHE A 366 -4.33 16.35 -24.36
CA PHE A 366 -3.72 16.32 -25.69
C PHE A 366 -4.59 15.48 -26.65
N ASN A 367 -4.64 15.86 -27.92
CA ASN A 367 -5.49 15.22 -28.95
C ASN A 367 -6.97 15.10 -28.57
N ASP A 368 -7.56 16.16 -27.98
CA ASP A 368 -8.95 16.18 -27.51
C ASP A 368 -9.29 15.09 -26.46
N MET A 369 -8.27 14.50 -25.85
CA MET A 369 -8.40 13.47 -24.81
C MET A 369 -7.86 13.99 -23.47
N GLU A 370 -8.49 13.54 -22.39
CA GLU A 370 -8.16 13.91 -21.01
C GLU A 370 -7.48 12.72 -20.32
N TYR A 371 -6.22 12.89 -19.96
CA TYR A 371 -5.42 11.88 -19.28
C TYR A 371 -5.19 12.26 -17.84
N TYR A 372 -5.22 11.25 -16.97
CA TYR A 372 -5.06 11.42 -15.54
C TYR A 372 -3.82 10.70 -15.04
N ASN A 373 -3.09 11.34 -14.14
CA ASN A 373 -1.97 10.72 -13.44
C ASN A 373 -2.42 9.43 -12.76
N SER A 374 -1.71 8.33 -13.02
CA SER A 374 -2.03 7.01 -12.48
C SER A 374 -1.39 6.71 -11.11
N GLY A 375 -0.51 7.58 -10.64
CA GLY A 375 0.38 7.33 -9.50
C GLY A 375 1.57 6.41 -9.83
N ALA A 376 1.65 5.86 -11.05
CA ALA A 376 2.77 5.03 -11.50
C ALA A 376 3.86 5.86 -12.20
N THR A 377 5.08 5.33 -12.14
CA THR A 377 6.26 5.84 -12.86
C THR A 377 6.92 4.69 -13.59
N VAL A 378 7.60 5.01 -14.69
CA VAL A 378 8.25 4.02 -15.54
C VAL A 378 9.70 4.40 -15.84
N GLY A 379 10.52 3.38 -16.09
CA GLY A 379 11.92 3.53 -16.50
C GLY A 379 12.05 3.88 -17.98
N LEU A 380 13.27 4.24 -18.39
CA LEU A 380 13.61 4.59 -19.77
C LEU A 380 13.30 3.48 -20.79
N ASP A 381 13.30 2.22 -20.36
CA ASP A 381 12.97 1.04 -21.16
C ASP A 381 11.50 0.99 -21.62
N ALA A 382 10.61 1.72 -20.94
CA ALA A 382 9.20 1.82 -21.28
C ALA A 382 8.86 3.12 -22.03
N ILE A 383 9.85 3.93 -22.40
CA ILE A 383 9.65 5.23 -23.07
C ILE A 383 9.86 5.08 -24.58
N GLY A 384 8.88 5.55 -25.35
CA GLY A 384 8.92 5.67 -26.80
C GLY A 384 9.27 7.09 -27.26
N ASP A 385 8.80 7.46 -28.44
CA ASP A 385 9.08 8.75 -29.05
C ASP A 385 8.48 9.91 -28.25
N GLU A 386 9.18 11.05 -28.22
CA GLU A 386 8.65 12.29 -27.67
C GLU A 386 7.50 12.80 -28.55
N ILE A 387 6.35 13.07 -27.92
CA ILE A 387 5.15 13.60 -28.57
C ILE A 387 5.20 15.13 -28.59
N GLY A 388 5.69 15.75 -27.51
CA GLY A 388 5.89 17.20 -27.41
C GLY A 388 5.69 17.74 -26.01
N GLU A 389 5.73 19.06 -25.87
CA GLU A 389 5.47 19.76 -24.61
C GLU A 389 4.02 20.22 -24.53
N TYR A 390 3.35 19.90 -23.43
CA TYR A 390 1.94 20.18 -23.21
C TYR A 390 1.69 20.82 -21.86
N GLU A 391 0.61 21.60 -21.78
CA GLU A 391 0.11 22.12 -20.52
C GLU A 391 -0.45 20.99 -19.67
N VAL A 392 -0.16 21.09 -18.38
CA VAL A 392 -0.63 20.17 -17.35
C VAL A 392 -1.47 20.96 -16.34
N LEU A 393 -2.57 20.37 -15.89
CA LEU A 393 -3.57 21.02 -15.06
C LEU A 393 -3.72 20.32 -13.72
N ASP A 394 -4.00 21.08 -12.67
CA ASP A 394 -4.38 20.53 -11.37
C ASP A 394 -5.78 19.85 -11.41
N ARG A 395 -6.26 19.35 -10.27
CA ARG A 395 -7.60 18.71 -10.19
C ARG A 395 -8.76 19.66 -10.48
N GLU A 396 -8.57 20.95 -10.21
CA GLU A 396 -9.55 22.01 -10.43
C GLU A 396 -9.50 22.55 -11.87
N LYS A 397 -8.64 21.97 -12.73
CA LYS A 397 -8.38 22.37 -14.11
C LYS A 397 -7.71 23.74 -14.24
N ASN A 398 -7.00 24.19 -13.21
CA ASN A 398 -6.12 25.35 -13.33
C ASN A 398 -4.77 24.94 -13.91
N SER A 399 -4.11 25.87 -14.60
CA SER A 399 -2.77 25.66 -15.17
C SER A 399 -1.73 25.41 -14.07
N GLY A 400 -1.07 24.25 -14.11
CA GLY A 400 0.03 23.90 -13.21
C GLY A 400 1.39 23.78 -13.91
N GLY A 401 1.51 24.30 -15.13
CA GLY A 401 2.77 24.40 -15.88
C GLY A 401 2.78 23.59 -17.19
N THR A 402 3.98 23.28 -17.68
CA THR A 402 4.18 22.45 -18.88
C THR A 402 5.02 21.20 -18.56
N ALA A 403 4.82 20.13 -19.34
CA ALA A 403 5.57 18.89 -19.26
C ALA A 403 5.80 18.28 -20.65
N ASN A 404 6.92 17.58 -20.82
CA ASN A 404 7.18 16.79 -22.02
C ASN A 404 6.40 15.47 -21.95
N VAL A 405 5.66 15.16 -23.00
CA VAL A 405 4.86 13.95 -23.14
C VAL A 405 5.53 13.03 -24.13
N PHE A 406 5.56 11.74 -23.80
CA PHE A 406 6.20 10.67 -24.55
C PHE A 406 5.21 9.53 -24.77
N ALA A 407 5.32 8.88 -25.90
CA ALA A 407 4.68 7.59 -26.09
C ALA A 407 5.27 6.58 -25.08
N MET A 408 4.48 5.58 -24.70
CA MET A 408 4.99 4.43 -23.97
C MET A 408 5.34 3.32 -24.96
N ALA A 409 6.47 2.66 -24.75
CA ALA A 409 6.91 1.57 -25.62
C ALA A 409 5.89 0.42 -25.59
N ASP A 410 5.49 -0.05 -26.77
CA ASP A 410 4.51 -1.12 -26.97
C ASP A 410 3.13 -0.86 -26.34
N VAL A 411 2.77 0.40 -26.03
CA VAL A 411 1.47 0.76 -25.44
C VAL A 411 0.86 1.87 -26.28
N SER A 412 -0.45 1.78 -26.55
CA SER A 412 -1.14 2.78 -27.36
C SER A 412 -1.24 4.10 -26.61
N SER A 413 -0.84 5.19 -27.27
CA SER A 413 -1.01 6.54 -26.73
C SER A 413 -2.48 6.91 -26.54
N GLU A 414 -3.42 6.25 -27.21
CA GLU A 414 -4.88 6.41 -26.97
C GLU A 414 -5.27 5.98 -25.56
N PHE A 415 -4.53 5.05 -24.96
CA PHE A 415 -4.76 4.59 -23.59
C PHE A 415 -3.84 5.29 -22.58
N ALA A 416 -2.52 5.27 -22.79
CA ALA A 416 -1.58 5.78 -21.81
C ALA A 416 -0.35 6.44 -22.44
N VAL A 417 0.18 7.45 -21.74
CA VAL A 417 1.40 8.17 -22.10
C VAL A 417 2.31 8.34 -20.89
N ALA A 418 3.58 8.59 -21.15
CA ALA A 418 4.55 8.97 -20.15
C ALA A 418 4.74 10.50 -20.15
N VAL A 419 4.79 11.11 -18.97
CA VAL A 419 4.89 12.56 -18.80
C VAL A 419 6.09 12.87 -17.92
N LYS A 420 6.95 13.76 -18.40
CA LYS A 420 8.14 14.22 -17.69
C LYS A 420 8.06 15.72 -17.46
N TYR A 421 8.05 16.12 -16.20
CA TYR A 421 8.07 17.53 -15.81
C TYR A 421 9.44 18.15 -16.03
N SER A 422 9.47 19.45 -16.31
CA SER A 422 10.71 20.22 -16.35
C SER A 422 11.44 20.10 -15.01
N GLY A 423 12.69 19.61 -15.03
CA GLY A 423 13.51 19.37 -13.84
C GLY A 423 13.29 18.01 -13.15
N SER A 424 12.30 17.21 -13.57
CA SER A 424 12.11 15.84 -13.08
C SER A 424 12.95 14.84 -13.88
N ASN A 425 13.49 13.82 -13.20
CA ASN A 425 14.13 12.67 -13.84
C ASN A 425 13.18 11.48 -14.07
N ASN A 426 11.94 11.57 -13.58
CA ASN A 426 10.95 10.50 -13.64
C ASN A 426 9.96 10.69 -14.80
N TYR A 427 9.52 9.58 -15.36
CA TYR A 427 8.42 9.53 -16.33
C TYR A 427 7.17 9.00 -15.64
N HIS A 428 6.15 9.84 -15.52
CA HIS A 428 4.88 9.55 -14.87
C HIS A 428 3.88 9.00 -15.86
N VAL A 429 3.14 7.97 -15.49
CA VAL A 429 2.15 7.36 -16.39
C VAL A 429 0.80 8.07 -16.25
N TYR A 430 0.30 8.58 -17.37
CA TYR A 430 -0.99 9.24 -17.51
C TYR A 430 -1.90 8.35 -18.33
N ARG A 431 -3.14 8.15 -17.88
CA ARG A 431 -4.11 7.24 -18.50
C ARG A 431 -5.33 8.01 -18.97
N ASN A 432 -5.77 7.74 -20.17
CA ASN A 432 -7.02 8.24 -20.70
C ASN A 432 -8.18 7.60 -19.94
N MET A 433 -8.91 8.39 -19.15
CA MET A 433 -10.05 7.90 -18.37
C MET A 433 -11.20 7.44 -19.27
N TRP A 434 -11.28 8.01 -20.47
CA TRP A 434 -12.37 7.80 -21.42
C TRP A 434 -12.01 6.80 -22.51
N TYR A 435 -10.85 6.14 -22.39
CA TYR A 435 -10.47 5.08 -23.31
C TYR A 435 -11.50 3.93 -23.28
N GLN A 436 -12.00 3.57 -24.45
CA GLN A 436 -12.93 2.47 -24.66
C GLN A 436 -12.42 1.59 -25.81
N PRO A 437 -11.95 0.36 -25.52
CA PRO A 437 -11.62 -0.57 -26.59
C PRO A 437 -12.90 -0.96 -27.34
N LYS A 438 -12.77 -1.26 -28.63
CA LYS A 438 -13.87 -1.81 -29.46
C LYS A 438 -13.89 -3.32 -29.52
N THR A 439 -12.73 -3.95 -29.32
CA THR A 439 -12.58 -5.40 -29.30
C THR A 439 -11.63 -5.84 -28.20
N VAL A 440 -11.72 -7.12 -27.83
CA VAL A 440 -10.75 -7.77 -26.94
C VAL A 440 -9.34 -7.72 -27.52
N GLY A 441 -9.18 -7.86 -28.84
CA GLY A 441 -7.88 -7.72 -29.51
C GLY A 441 -7.28 -6.33 -29.35
N GLN A 442 -8.09 -5.28 -29.54
CA GLN A 442 -7.65 -3.91 -29.30
C GLN A 442 -7.26 -3.70 -27.83
N LEU A 443 -8.04 -4.23 -26.88
CA LEU A 443 -7.70 -4.17 -25.46
C LEU A 443 -6.35 -4.85 -25.16
N ILE A 444 -6.07 -6.01 -25.76
CA ILE A 444 -4.80 -6.72 -25.59
C ILE A 444 -3.63 -5.89 -26.13
N ASP A 445 -3.78 -5.35 -27.34
CA ASP A 445 -2.70 -4.64 -28.04
C ASP A 445 -2.44 -3.27 -27.42
N ASP A 446 -3.48 -2.47 -27.16
CA ASP A 446 -3.35 -1.09 -26.68
C ASP A 446 -2.74 -1.04 -25.26
N PHE A 447 -2.91 -2.09 -24.47
CA PHE A 447 -2.34 -2.22 -23.13
C PHE A 447 -1.06 -3.06 -23.11
N ASN A 448 -0.78 -3.82 -24.17
CA ASN A 448 0.15 -4.94 -24.17
C ASN A 448 -0.09 -5.88 -22.98
N LEU A 449 -1.31 -6.42 -22.90
CA LEU A 449 -1.72 -7.28 -21.80
C LEU A 449 -0.86 -8.54 -21.68
N GLU A 450 -0.29 -9.04 -22.77
CA GLU A 450 0.61 -10.21 -22.73
C GLU A 450 1.85 -9.95 -21.87
N LYS A 451 2.38 -8.72 -21.92
CA LYS A 451 3.54 -8.30 -21.12
C LYS A 451 3.15 -7.88 -19.70
N TYR A 452 2.03 -7.16 -19.55
CA TYR A 452 1.75 -6.42 -18.33
C TYR A 452 0.64 -7.02 -17.44
N LEU A 453 -0.25 -7.86 -17.98
CA LEU A 453 -1.36 -8.41 -17.20
C LEU A 453 -0.89 -9.55 -16.29
N ASN A 454 -0.98 -9.32 -15.00
CA ASN A 454 -0.71 -10.33 -13.99
C ASN A 454 -2.01 -10.95 -13.50
N ILE A 455 -2.20 -12.26 -13.73
CA ILE A 455 -3.34 -13.04 -13.20
C ILE A 455 -2.87 -13.81 -11.96
N TYR A 456 -3.57 -13.68 -10.83
CA TYR A 456 -3.14 -14.25 -9.55
C TYR A 456 -3.98 -15.43 -9.09
N ASN A 457 -5.25 -15.18 -8.83
CA ASN A 457 -6.15 -16.10 -8.15
C ASN A 457 -7.53 -16.00 -8.76
N VAL A 458 -8.31 -17.06 -8.61
CA VAL A 458 -9.73 -17.06 -8.95
C VAL A 458 -10.52 -17.20 -7.67
N VAL A 459 -11.51 -16.33 -7.47
CA VAL A 459 -12.45 -16.43 -6.35
C VAL A 459 -13.81 -16.85 -6.88
N TYR A 460 -14.26 -18.02 -6.46
CA TYR A 460 -15.63 -18.47 -6.66
C TYR A 460 -16.57 -17.80 -5.68
N LYS A 461 -17.66 -17.22 -6.18
CA LYS A 461 -18.74 -16.63 -5.39
C LYS A 461 -20.05 -17.35 -5.69
N GLY A 462 -20.51 -18.19 -4.79
CA GLY A 462 -21.85 -18.77 -4.80
C GLY A 462 -22.79 -17.96 -3.90
N TYR A 463 -24.01 -17.68 -4.36
CA TYR A 463 -24.97 -16.87 -3.59
C TYR A 463 -26.24 -17.65 -3.18
N LYS A 464 -26.57 -18.75 -3.87
CA LYS A 464 -27.73 -19.60 -3.57
C LYS A 464 -27.36 -21.08 -3.67
N PRO A 465 -27.92 -21.97 -2.82
CA PRO A 465 -28.82 -21.65 -1.69
C PRO A 465 -28.11 -20.98 -0.51
N GLU A 466 -26.79 -21.11 -0.42
CA GLU A 466 -25.97 -20.49 0.63
C GLU A 466 -24.86 -19.63 0.03
N ARG A 467 -24.45 -18.60 0.77
CA ARG A 467 -23.34 -17.73 0.38
C ARG A 467 -22.02 -18.45 0.60
N ARG A 468 -21.29 -18.73 -0.48
CA ARG A 468 -19.99 -19.41 -0.46
C ARG A 468 -18.95 -18.57 -1.17
N SER A 469 -17.76 -18.47 -0.58
CA SER A 469 -16.61 -17.79 -1.21
C SER A 469 -15.39 -18.67 -1.06
N GLU A 470 -14.82 -19.13 -2.18
CA GLU A 470 -13.63 -19.97 -2.18
C GLU A 470 -12.58 -19.41 -3.12
N LYS A 471 -11.32 -19.54 -2.74
CA LYS A 471 -10.19 -19.00 -3.47
C LYS A 471 -9.34 -20.14 -4.00
N TYR A 472 -8.99 -20.06 -5.28
CA TYR A 472 -8.18 -21.03 -5.99
C TYR A 472 -6.98 -20.34 -6.63
N LEU A 473 -5.90 -21.10 -6.82
CA LEU A 473 -4.76 -20.66 -7.62
C LEU A 473 -5.17 -20.60 -9.10
N ALA A 474 -4.80 -19.52 -9.78
CA ALA A 474 -5.12 -19.33 -11.19
C ALA A 474 -4.28 -20.24 -12.09
N ASP A 475 -4.94 -20.86 -13.07
CA ASP A 475 -4.30 -21.52 -14.21
C ASP A 475 -4.21 -20.46 -15.32
N LYS A 476 -3.10 -19.73 -15.33
CA LYS A 476 -2.95 -18.49 -16.10
C LYS A 476 -3.16 -18.71 -17.59
N GLU A 477 -2.58 -19.77 -18.15
CA GLU A 477 -2.67 -20.09 -19.57
C GLU A 477 -4.12 -20.46 -19.95
N TYR A 478 -4.77 -21.29 -19.14
CA TYR A 478 -6.17 -21.65 -19.38
C TYR A 478 -7.11 -20.44 -19.30
N ILE A 479 -6.94 -19.59 -18.27
CA ILE A 479 -7.72 -18.36 -18.11
C ILE A 479 -7.48 -17.41 -19.27
N TRP A 480 -6.21 -17.20 -19.65
CA TRP A 480 -5.85 -16.35 -20.78
C TRP A 480 -6.53 -16.82 -22.06
N ASN A 481 -6.39 -18.11 -22.40
CA ASN A 481 -7.01 -18.68 -23.60
C ASN A 481 -8.55 -18.60 -23.56
N THR A 482 -9.15 -18.72 -22.38
CA THR A 482 -10.61 -18.67 -22.21
C THR A 482 -11.16 -17.24 -22.37
N LEU A 483 -10.50 -16.25 -21.75
CA LEU A 483 -10.98 -14.87 -21.70
C LEU A 483 -10.50 -14.03 -22.87
N PHE A 484 -9.24 -14.22 -23.30
CA PHE A 484 -8.54 -13.38 -24.26
C PHE A 484 -8.20 -14.11 -25.57
N GLY A 485 -8.45 -15.42 -25.66
CA GLY A 485 -8.11 -16.22 -26.84
C GLY A 485 -8.93 -15.91 -28.10
N ASN A 486 -10.10 -15.28 -27.96
CA ASN A 486 -10.85 -14.74 -29.09
C ASN A 486 -10.73 -13.21 -29.13
N ARG A 487 -9.85 -12.73 -30.01
CA ARG A 487 -9.52 -11.31 -30.16
C ARG A 487 -10.63 -10.51 -30.86
N ASP A 488 -11.49 -11.17 -31.63
CA ASP A 488 -12.54 -10.51 -32.43
C ASP A 488 -13.81 -10.18 -31.62
N LEU A 489 -13.84 -10.53 -30.32
CA LEU A 489 -14.98 -10.24 -29.46
C LEU A 489 -15.16 -8.72 -29.30
N GLU A 490 -16.35 -8.23 -29.62
CA GLU A 490 -16.73 -6.83 -29.39
C GLU A 490 -16.81 -6.50 -27.90
N THR A 491 -16.37 -5.31 -27.55
CA THR A 491 -16.43 -4.76 -26.20
C THR A 491 -17.41 -3.59 -26.13
N TRP A 492 -17.98 -3.35 -24.95
CA TRP A 492 -18.83 -2.18 -24.69
C TRP A 492 -18.56 -1.57 -23.32
N GLY A 493 -18.78 -0.25 -23.20
CA GLY A 493 -18.48 0.55 -21.99
C GLY A 493 -19.56 0.48 -20.90
N GLY A 494 -19.19 0.87 -19.68
CA GLY A 494 -20.02 0.78 -18.47
C GLY A 494 -20.78 2.05 -18.06
N ASN A 495 -20.43 3.23 -18.59
CA ASN A 495 -20.63 4.48 -17.84
C ASN A 495 -22.01 5.17 -17.88
N ASP A 496 -23.00 4.73 -18.65
CA ASP A 496 -24.36 5.31 -18.54
C ASP A 496 -25.53 4.32 -18.73
N ASP A 497 -25.28 3.13 -19.31
CA ASP A 497 -26.33 2.14 -19.59
C ASP A 497 -26.19 0.81 -18.80
N ALA A 498 -25.08 0.57 -18.10
CA ALA A 498 -24.65 -0.77 -17.72
C ALA A 498 -25.35 -1.48 -16.54
N PRO A 499 -25.94 -0.80 -15.52
CA PRO A 499 -26.74 -1.53 -14.53
C PRO A 499 -28.00 -2.16 -15.16
N TYR A 500 -28.44 -1.65 -16.32
CA TYR A 500 -29.65 -2.05 -17.01
C TYR A 500 -29.41 -2.82 -18.32
N SER A 501 -28.23 -2.71 -18.93
CA SER A 501 -27.89 -3.36 -20.21
C SER A 501 -27.11 -4.68 -20.07
N ILE A 502 -26.55 -5.01 -18.90
CA ILE A 502 -26.26 -6.41 -18.57
C ILE A 502 -27.63 -7.08 -18.48
N PRO A 503 -28.00 -8.02 -19.38
CA PRO A 503 -29.29 -8.71 -19.29
C PRO A 503 -29.44 -9.19 -17.87
N GLN A 504 -30.44 -8.65 -17.14
CA GLN A 504 -30.55 -8.76 -15.69
C GLN A 504 -30.03 -10.12 -15.25
N ILE A 505 -28.84 -10.12 -14.62
CA ILE A 505 -28.14 -11.35 -14.27
C ILE A 505 -29.16 -12.23 -13.58
N ASP A 506 -29.52 -13.34 -14.23
CA ASP A 506 -30.67 -14.11 -13.81
C ASP A 506 -30.32 -14.80 -12.49
N ARG A 507 -30.68 -14.17 -11.37
CA ARG A 507 -30.40 -14.64 -9.99
C ARG A 507 -31.35 -15.80 -9.60
N LYS A 508 -31.59 -16.70 -10.54
CA LYS A 508 -32.24 -18.01 -10.38
C LYS A 508 -31.57 -18.84 -9.28
N ASP A 509 -32.20 -19.95 -8.92
CA ASP A 509 -31.63 -20.90 -7.96
C ASP A 509 -30.28 -21.42 -8.47
N ARG A 510 -29.25 -21.29 -7.62
CA ARG A 510 -27.81 -21.59 -7.89
C ARG A 510 -27.01 -20.50 -8.61
N TYR A 511 -27.33 -19.23 -8.39
CA TYR A 511 -26.50 -18.12 -8.88
C TYR A 511 -25.06 -18.15 -8.32
N CYS A 512 -24.07 -18.13 -9.21
CA CYS A 512 -22.66 -17.97 -8.90
C CYS A 512 -21.92 -17.08 -9.93
N LYS A 513 -20.72 -16.63 -9.60
CA LYS A 513 -19.77 -15.95 -10.50
C LYS A 513 -18.33 -16.28 -10.13
N LEU A 514 -17.39 -16.02 -11.04
CA LEU A 514 -15.96 -16.00 -10.72
C LEU A 514 -15.44 -14.57 -10.73
N GLU A 515 -14.51 -14.28 -9.82
CA GLU A 515 -13.68 -13.09 -9.83
C GLU A 515 -12.24 -13.52 -10.11
N VAL A 516 -11.75 -13.25 -11.31
CA VAL A 516 -10.34 -13.49 -11.68
C VAL A 516 -9.53 -12.26 -11.26
N ILE A 517 -8.73 -12.42 -10.22
CA ILE A 517 -7.97 -11.33 -9.62
C ILE A 517 -6.72 -11.05 -10.44
N CYS A 518 -6.56 -9.81 -10.88
CA CYS A 518 -5.51 -9.35 -11.79
C CYS A 518 -4.89 -8.01 -11.35
N SER A 519 -3.72 -7.66 -11.93
CA SER A 519 -3.07 -6.35 -11.81
C SER A 519 -2.37 -5.97 -13.11
N LEU A 520 -2.19 -4.67 -13.30
CA LEU A 520 -1.43 -4.00 -14.34
C LEU A 520 -0.55 -2.91 -13.69
N PRO A 521 0.55 -3.30 -13.03
CA PRO A 521 1.26 -2.38 -12.15
C PRO A 521 1.92 -1.20 -12.87
N VAL A 522 2.35 -1.39 -14.12
CA VAL A 522 2.91 -0.33 -14.98
C VAL A 522 1.93 0.83 -15.17
N PHE A 523 0.63 0.57 -15.04
CA PHE A 523 -0.46 1.55 -15.18
C PHE A 523 -1.05 1.97 -13.82
N GLY A 524 -0.38 1.64 -12.70
CA GLY A 524 -0.86 1.98 -11.35
C GLY A 524 -2.12 1.21 -10.94
N ARG A 525 -2.42 0.08 -11.58
CA ARG A 525 -3.63 -0.70 -11.36
C ARG A 525 -3.31 -2.01 -10.66
N ASN A 526 -3.71 -2.14 -9.40
CA ASN A 526 -3.45 -3.32 -8.59
C ASN A 526 -4.76 -3.97 -8.11
N SER A 527 -4.79 -5.32 -8.10
CA SER A 527 -5.84 -6.13 -7.48
C SER A 527 -7.28 -5.83 -7.94
N PHE A 528 -7.49 -5.70 -9.24
CA PHE A 528 -8.83 -5.62 -9.84
C PHE A 528 -9.35 -7.01 -10.24
N ALA A 529 -10.65 -7.12 -10.54
CA ALA A 529 -11.26 -8.38 -10.94
C ALA A 529 -11.76 -8.35 -12.40
N LEU A 530 -11.55 -9.45 -13.12
CA LEU A 530 -12.39 -9.82 -14.26
C LEU A 530 -13.53 -10.68 -13.70
N GLU A 531 -14.73 -10.13 -13.67
CA GLU A 531 -15.92 -10.84 -13.20
C GLU A 531 -16.50 -11.67 -14.34
N VAL A 532 -16.47 -12.99 -14.20
CA VAL A 532 -17.07 -13.92 -15.17
C VAL A 532 -18.43 -14.35 -14.65
N HIS A 533 -19.48 -13.96 -15.37
CA HIS A 533 -20.85 -14.28 -15.04
C HIS A 533 -21.31 -15.56 -15.78
N MET A 534 -22.21 -16.33 -15.16
CA MET A 534 -22.73 -17.58 -15.72
C MET A 534 -23.32 -17.44 -17.11
N ASN A 535 -23.89 -16.29 -17.44
CA ASN A 535 -24.51 -16.05 -18.75
C ASN A 535 -23.50 -15.87 -19.89
N GLY A 536 -22.19 -15.82 -19.61
CA GLY A 536 -21.13 -15.63 -20.61
C GLY A 536 -20.55 -14.21 -20.68
N VAL A 537 -21.06 -13.27 -19.89
CA VAL A 537 -20.50 -11.91 -19.82
C VAL A 537 -19.28 -11.87 -18.91
N VAL A 538 -18.25 -11.18 -19.36
CA VAL A 538 -17.09 -10.79 -18.55
C VAL A 538 -17.16 -9.29 -18.32
N SER A 539 -17.05 -8.87 -17.06
CA SER A 539 -17.05 -7.45 -16.66
C SER A 539 -15.73 -7.10 -15.99
N THR A 540 -15.15 -5.95 -16.33
CA THR A 540 -13.94 -5.47 -15.67
C THR A 540 -13.89 -3.95 -15.59
N ASN A 541 -13.26 -3.45 -14.53
CA ASN A 541 -12.85 -2.07 -14.38
C ASN A 541 -11.37 -1.86 -14.73
N MET A 542 -10.78 -2.74 -15.57
CA MET A 542 -9.41 -2.59 -16.10
C MET A 542 -9.20 -1.22 -16.74
N VAL A 543 -10.22 -0.72 -17.44
CA VAL A 543 -10.38 0.69 -17.84
C VAL A 543 -11.35 1.40 -16.91
N GLU A 544 -11.17 2.70 -16.76
CA GLU A 544 -11.93 3.55 -15.83
C GLU A 544 -13.42 3.59 -16.14
N CYS A 545 -13.80 3.54 -17.42
CA CYS A 545 -15.20 3.52 -17.87
C CYS A 545 -15.96 2.21 -17.59
N GLY A 546 -15.29 1.18 -17.07
CA GLY A 546 -15.81 -0.19 -17.13
C GLY A 546 -15.81 -0.74 -18.57
N THR A 547 -15.52 -2.02 -18.72
CA THR A 547 -15.56 -2.71 -20.02
C THR A 547 -16.12 -4.10 -19.85
N HIS A 548 -16.93 -4.48 -20.83
CA HIS A 548 -17.58 -5.77 -20.87
C HIS A 548 -17.36 -6.43 -22.23
N PHE A 549 -17.34 -7.76 -22.25
CA PHE A 549 -17.32 -8.57 -23.47
C PHE A 549 -18.01 -9.92 -23.22
N TYR A 550 -18.43 -10.58 -24.30
CA TYR A 550 -19.18 -11.84 -24.22
C TYR A 550 -18.34 -13.03 -24.71
N ILE A 551 -17.99 -13.95 -23.81
CA ILE A 551 -17.18 -15.14 -24.12
C ILE A 551 -18.02 -16.38 -24.47
N GLY A 552 -19.35 -16.30 -24.31
CA GLY A 552 -20.27 -17.44 -24.44
C GLY A 552 -20.59 -18.11 -23.11
N GLU A 553 -21.86 -18.49 -22.93
CA GLU A 553 -22.35 -19.17 -21.71
C GLU A 553 -21.60 -20.47 -21.42
N GLU A 554 -21.36 -21.30 -22.44
CA GLU A 554 -20.66 -22.58 -22.30
C GLU A 554 -19.25 -22.40 -21.72
N LYS A 555 -18.43 -21.51 -22.30
CA LYS A 555 -17.07 -21.24 -21.81
C LYS A 555 -17.06 -20.66 -20.40
N ALA A 556 -18.01 -19.78 -20.08
CA ALA A 556 -18.12 -19.24 -18.74
C ALA A 556 -18.47 -20.32 -17.71
N LEU A 557 -19.40 -21.22 -18.03
CA LEU A 557 -19.77 -22.33 -17.17
C LEU A 557 -18.63 -23.34 -17.00
N GLU A 558 -17.89 -23.67 -18.05
CA GLU A 558 -16.70 -24.53 -17.96
C GLU A 558 -15.63 -23.93 -17.03
N LEU A 559 -15.37 -22.62 -17.17
CA LEU A 559 -14.43 -21.91 -16.30
C LEU A 559 -14.92 -21.88 -14.84
N ILE A 560 -16.21 -21.61 -14.62
CA ILE A 560 -16.86 -21.65 -13.30
C ILE A 560 -16.73 -23.04 -12.69
N GLU A 561 -17.03 -24.10 -13.44
CA GLU A 561 -16.97 -25.49 -12.97
C GLU A 561 -15.54 -25.88 -12.56
N LYS A 562 -14.53 -25.50 -13.36
CA LYS A 562 -13.11 -25.73 -13.04
C LYS A 562 -12.71 -25.16 -11.68
N TYR A 563 -13.25 -24.00 -11.32
CA TYR A 563 -13.00 -23.31 -10.05
C TYR A 563 -14.18 -23.39 -9.09
N SER A 564 -15.04 -24.41 -9.23
CA SER A 564 -16.12 -24.66 -8.30
C SER A 564 -15.70 -25.66 -7.23
N PRO A 565 -16.31 -25.60 -6.04
CA PRO A 565 -16.03 -26.57 -5.01
C PRO A 565 -16.53 -27.96 -5.44
N LYS A 566 -15.64 -28.95 -5.42
CA LYS A 566 -16.00 -30.34 -5.72
C LYS A 566 -16.86 -30.89 -4.58
N SER A 567 -17.99 -31.50 -4.94
CA SER A 567 -18.92 -32.19 -4.04
C SER A 567 -18.30 -33.40 -3.34
#